data_AF-A0A7C6SMN0-F1
#
_entry.id   AF-A0A7C6SMN0-F1
#
_cell.length_a   1.000
_cell.length_b   1.000
_cell.length_c   1.000
_cell.angle_alpha   90.00
_cell.angle_beta   90.00
_cell.angle_gamma   90.00
#
_symmetry.space_group_name_H-M   'P 1'
#
loop_
_entity.id
_entity.type
_entity.pdbx_description
1 polymer ?
#
loop_
_entity_poly.entity_id
_entity_poly.type
_entity_poly.pdbx_seq_one_letter_code
_entity_poly.pdbx_strand_id
1 'polypeptide(L)'
;MERKITTTGTVVSKKSHKNLILLVVLAIMSLVSRIYDLPFSYGINFAFGNLFIFLILRYYGLTKAFIVAIIVNLLEWYFFNPNFYVLFFTLEILFVGILCKRTKYNVLLIDALYWICIGAPAIAVVFYLHRGTIGNECYLIMVNKSINGFLNMLVADVVISYIPIQKIAGFKKSKFTDLNKMLIHLTIVSVFGPFLLYTLLDG
;
A
#
# COMPACT_ATOMS: atom_id res chain seq x y z
N MET A 1 -10.13 -49.77 32.94
CA MET A 1 -8.87 -49.68 32.19
C MET A 1 -9.17 -50.18 30.79
N GLU A 2 -9.31 -49.30 29.78
CA GLU A 2 -8.98 -49.60 28.38
C GLU A 2 -9.16 -48.38 27.46
N ARG A 3 -7.99 -47.94 26.97
CA ARG A 3 -7.59 -47.20 25.77
C ARG A 3 -8.54 -46.24 25.02
N LYS A 4 -8.09 -44.98 25.02
CA LYS A 4 -8.12 -43.96 23.96
C LYS A 4 -8.42 -44.49 22.55
N ILE A 5 -9.39 -43.84 21.89
CA ILE A 5 -9.33 -43.58 20.44
C ILE A 5 -9.45 -42.07 20.27
N THR A 6 -8.31 -41.42 20.04
CA THR A 6 -8.18 -40.04 19.60
C THR A 6 -8.46 -39.96 18.11
N THR A 7 -9.63 -39.51 17.71
CA THR A 7 -9.90 -39.04 16.34
C THR A 7 -9.52 -37.57 16.23
N THR A 8 -8.21 -37.29 16.09
CA THR A 8 -7.72 -36.02 15.54
C THR A 8 -7.86 -36.07 14.02
N GLY A 9 -9.08 -35.82 13.55
CA GLY A 9 -9.34 -35.44 12.16
C GLY A 9 -8.87 -34.01 11.96
N THR A 10 -7.61 -33.82 11.59
CA THR A 10 -7.08 -32.54 11.14
C THR A 10 -7.78 -32.11 9.86
N VAL A 11 -8.83 -31.29 10.00
CA VAL A 11 -9.35 -30.45 8.91
C VAL A 11 -8.35 -29.32 8.68
N VAL A 12 -7.15 -29.67 8.22
CA VAL A 12 -6.08 -28.74 7.88
C VAL A 12 -6.08 -28.61 6.35
N SER A 13 -6.23 -27.38 5.89
CA SER A 13 -5.58 -26.89 4.67
C SER A 13 -6.17 -27.26 3.29
N LYS A 14 -7.29 -26.63 2.93
CA LYS A 14 -7.51 -26.21 1.52
C LYS A 14 -7.64 -24.70 1.37
N LYS A 15 -8.16 -24.03 2.41
CA LYS A 15 -8.23 -22.57 2.52
C LYS A 15 -6.87 -21.92 2.84
N SER A 16 -6.01 -22.62 3.57
CA SER A 16 -4.71 -22.09 4.02
C SER A 16 -3.72 -21.93 2.88
N HIS A 17 -3.58 -22.93 2.00
CA HIS A 17 -2.61 -22.87 0.90
C HIS A 17 -2.97 -21.82 -0.16
N LYS A 18 -4.25 -21.67 -0.53
CA LYS A 18 -4.68 -20.62 -1.46
C LYS A 18 -4.35 -19.22 -0.92
N ASN A 19 -4.53 -19.01 0.38
CA ASN A 19 -4.19 -17.76 1.06
C ASN A 19 -2.67 -17.54 1.10
N LEU A 20 -1.87 -18.58 1.30
CA LEU A 20 -0.42 -18.43 1.25
C LEU A 20 0.06 -18.08 -0.17
N ILE A 21 -0.46 -18.77 -1.18
CA ILE A 21 -0.14 -18.52 -2.60
C ILE A 21 -0.48 -17.07 -2.95
N LEU A 22 -1.68 -16.58 -2.62
CA LEU A 22 -2.06 -15.21 -2.91
C LEU A 22 -1.18 -14.19 -2.18
N LEU A 23 -0.78 -14.44 -0.93
CA LEU A 23 0.16 -13.56 -0.21
C LEU A 23 1.50 -13.48 -0.94
N VAL A 24 2.06 -14.63 -1.33
CA VAL A 24 3.34 -14.70 -2.04
C VAL A 24 3.25 -14.01 -3.41
N VAL A 25 2.17 -14.24 -4.15
CA VAL A 25 1.91 -13.59 -5.44
C VAL A 25 1.86 -12.07 -5.28
N LEU A 26 1.12 -11.56 -4.28
CA LEU A 26 1.06 -10.12 -4.02
C LEU A 26 2.42 -9.54 -3.59
N ALA A 27 3.21 -10.27 -2.81
CA ALA A 27 4.56 -9.85 -2.42
C ALA A 27 5.50 -9.80 -3.64
N ILE A 28 5.44 -10.79 -4.53
CA ILE A 28 6.22 -10.81 -5.77
C ILE A 28 5.78 -9.67 -6.69
N MET A 29 4.47 -9.45 -6.86
CA MET A 29 3.95 -8.32 -7.65
C MET A 29 4.43 -6.98 -7.09
N SER A 30 4.46 -6.82 -5.76
CA SER A 30 5.04 -5.65 -5.11
C SER A 30 6.49 -5.43 -5.54
N LEU A 31 7.32 -6.46 -5.48
CA LEU A 31 8.73 -6.36 -5.87
C LEU A 31 8.91 -6.10 -7.36
N VAL A 32 8.19 -6.83 -8.22
CA VAL A 32 8.26 -6.66 -9.69
C VAL A 32 7.84 -5.25 -10.09
N SER A 33 6.79 -4.72 -9.47
CA SER A 33 6.32 -3.36 -9.76
C SER A 33 7.26 -2.23 -9.30
N ARG A 34 8.30 -2.54 -8.49
CA ARG A 34 9.38 -1.59 -8.15
C ARG A 34 10.48 -1.56 -9.21
N ILE A 35 10.50 -2.53 -10.13
CA ILE A 35 11.40 -2.51 -11.29
C ILE A 35 10.86 -1.55 -12.36
N TYR A 36 9.53 -1.42 -12.44
CA TYR A 36 8.84 -0.64 -13.45
C TYR A 36 8.18 0.58 -12.80
N ASP A 37 8.95 1.67 -12.71
CA ASP A 37 8.39 2.98 -12.41
C ASP A 37 7.78 3.57 -13.67
N LEU A 38 6.58 4.13 -13.55
CA LEU A 38 5.93 4.89 -14.61
C LEU A 38 6.42 6.34 -14.55
N PRO A 39 7.25 6.80 -15.51
CA PRO A 39 7.72 8.17 -15.52
C PRO A 39 6.57 9.10 -15.91
N PHE A 40 6.39 10.16 -15.14
CA PHE A 40 5.52 11.28 -15.48
C PHE A 40 6.39 12.52 -15.74
N SER A 41 5.81 13.54 -16.38
CA SER A 41 6.47 14.84 -16.55
C SER A 41 6.96 15.44 -15.21
N TYR A 42 7.91 16.37 -15.29
CA TYR A 42 8.42 17.15 -14.14
C TYR A 42 9.19 16.35 -13.07
N GLY A 43 9.73 15.18 -13.43
CA GLY A 43 10.54 14.36 -12.51
C GLY A 43 9.71 13.64 -11.43
N ILE A 44 8.41 13.51 -11.66
CA ILE A 44 7.51 12.70 -10.84
C ILE A 44 7.51 11.29 -11.44
N ASN A 45 7.71 10.27 -10.60
CA ASN A 45 7.70 8.88 -11.04
C ASN A 45 6.71 8.13 -10.17
N PHE A 46 5.86 7.30 -10.75
CA PHE A 46 4.89 6.54 -9.99
C PHE A 46 5.25 5.06 -9.90
N ALA A 47 5.39 4.60 -8.66
CA ALA A 47 5.79 3.25 -8.30
C ALA A 47 4.60 2.51 -7.67
N PHE A 48 4.18 1.41 -8.30
CA PHE A 48 3.02 0.63 -7.84
C PHE A 48 3.34 -0.35 -6.71
N GLY A 49 4.59 -0.40 -6.25
CA GLY A 49 5.07 -1.33 -5.23
C GLY A 49 4.17 -1.42 -4.00
N ASN A 50 3.78 -0.26 -3.47
CA ASN A 50 3.03 -0.18 -2.23
C ASN A 50 1.55 -0.55 -2.35
N LEU A 51 0.96 -0.44 -3.54
CA LEU A 51 -0.42 -0.86 -3.80
C LEU A 51 -0.65 -2.31 -3.34
N PHE A 52 0.25 -3.22 -3.72
CA PHE A 52 0.11 -4.64 -3.39
C PHE A 52 0.27 -4.91 -1.90
N ILE A 53 1.08 -4.11 -1.20
CA ILE A 53 1.23 -4.22 0.26
C ILE A 53 -0.05 -3.76 0.97
N PHE A 54 -0.73 -2.72 0.47
CA PHE A 54 -2.06 -2.33 0.98
C PHE A 54 -3.13 -3.40 0.74
N LEU A 55 -3.08 -4.11 -0.40
CA LEU A 55 -3.94 -5.29 -0.61
C LEU A 55 -3.66 -6.38 0.43
N ILE A 56 -2.38 -6.63 0.74
CA ILE A 56 -1.99 -7.57 1.80
C ILE A 56 -2.51 -7.08 3.16
N LEU A 57 -2.39 -5.79 3.47
CA LEU A 57 -2.88 -5.19 4.70
C LEU A 57 -4.38 -5.46 4.90
N ARG A 58 -5.17 -5.33 3.83
CA ARG A 58 -6.61 -5.57 3.89
C ARG A 58 -6.98 -7.05 4.04
N TYR A 59 -6.32 -7.93 3.29
CA TYR A 59 -6.70 -9.35 3.25
C TYR A 59 -6.08 -10.17 4.39
N TYR A 60 -4.86 -9.85 4.79
CA TYR A 60 -4.05 -10.62 5.75
C TYR A 60 -3.83 -9.91 7.08
N GLY A 61 -4.16 -8.61 7.15
CA GLY A 61 -4.02 -7.79 8.34
C GLY A 61 -2.63 -7.18 8.51
N LEU A 62 -2.53 -6.30 9.52
CA LEU A 62 -1.35 -5.47 9.78
C LEU A 62 -0.04 -6.25 9.94
N THR A 63 0.00 -7.32 10.74
CA THR A 63 1.25 -8.03 11.04
C THR A 63 1.91 -8.59 9.79
N LYS A 64 1.12 -9.24 8.92
CA LYS A 64 1.64 -9.83 7.68
C LYS A 64 2.05 -8.77 6.67
N ALA A 65 1.25 -7.71 6.52
CA ALA A 65 1.59 -6.61 5.63
C ALA A 65 2.85 -5.87 6.07
N PHE A 66 3.02 -5.64 7.38
CA PHE A 66 4.21 -4.99 7.92
C PHE A 66 5.48 -5.82 7.70
N ILE A 67 5.42 -7.14 7.94
CA ILE A 67 6.56 -8.03 7.66
C ILE A 67 6.89 -8.02 6.17
N VAL A 68 5.90 -8.13 5.29
CA VAL A 68 6.12 -8.07 3.84
C VAL A 68 6.68 -6.71 3.43
N ALA A 69 6.16 -5.61 3.98
CA ALA A 69 6.66 -4.26 3.70
C ALA A 69 8.15 -4.15 4.03
N ILE A 70 8.57 -4.59 5.22
CA ILE A 70 9.98 -4.59 5.62
C ILE A 70 10.81 -5.42 4.64
N ILE A 71 10.39 -6.64 4.32
CA ILE A 71 11.15 -7.52 3.42
C ILE A 71 11.29 -6.88 2.04
N VAL A 72 10.20 -6.43 1.42
CA VAL A 72 10.24 -5.84 0.07
C VAL A 72 11.04 -4.54 0.08
N ASN A 73 10.91 -3.70 1.11
CA ASN A 73 11.69 -2.45 1.25
C ASN A 73 13.18 -2.70 1.46
N LEU A 74 13.56 -3.72 2.23
CA LEU A 74 14.97 -4.11 2.40
C LEU A 74 15.54 -4.69 1.10
N LEU A 75 14.77 -5.52 0.40
CA LEU A 75 15.17 -6.02 -0.91
C LEU A 75 15.31 -4.87 -1.92
N GLU A 76 14.41 -3.88 -1.89
CA GLU A 76 14.52 -2.72 -2.77
C GLU A 76 15.82 -1.95 -2.51
N TRP A 77 16.11 -1.70 -1.23
CA TRP A 77 17.31 -0.99 -0.81
C TRP A 77 18.61 -1.73 -1.16
N TYR A 78 18.60 -3.07 -1.15
CA TYR A 78 19.77 -3.89 -1.46
C TYR A 78 20.00 -4.12 -2.97
N PHE A 79 18.93 -4.38 -3.72
CA PHE A 79 19.01 -4.73 -5.15
C PHE A 79 18.94 -3.53 -6.09
N PHE A 80 18.27 -2.45 -5.70
CA PHE A 80 18.18 -1.22 -6.48
C PHE A 80 18.96 -0.09 -5.81
N ASN A 81 18.75 1.14 -6.29
CA ASN A 81 19.41 2.30 -5.71
C ASN A 81 18.95 2.52 -4.26
N PRO A 82 19.89 2.57 -3.30
CA PRO A 82 19.56 2.70 -1.89
C PRO A 82 18.90 4.06 -1.64
N ASN A 83 17.58 4.04 -1.46
CA ASN A 83 16.78 5.22 -1.19
C ASN A 83 16.23 5.18 0.24
N PHE A 84 16.73 6.06 1.11
CA PHE A 84 16.31 6.13 2.52
C PHE A 84 14.81 6.46 2.68
N TYR A 85 14.19 7.12 1.70
CA TYR A 85 12.79 7.51 1.78
C TYR A 85 11.82 6.31 1.70
N VAL A 86 12.31 5.13 1.30
CA VAL A 86 11.53 3.88 1.27
C VAL A 86 11.09 3.45 2.68
N LEU A 87 11.79 3.89 3.74
CA LEU A 87 11.38 3.63 5.11
C LEU A 87 10.01 4.25 5.44
N PHE A 88 9.71 5.42 4.88
CA PHE A 88 8.44 6.11 5.11
C PHE A 88 7.23 5.35 4.57
N PHE A 89 7.42 4.55 3.53
CA PHE A 89 6.40 3.62 3.04
C PHE A 89 6.14 2.48 4.02
N THR A 90 7.13 2.02 4.79
CA THR A 90 6.90 1.02 5.86
C THR A 90 6.09 1.62 7.00
N LEU A 91 6.44 2.85 7.40
CA LEU A 91 5.77 3.59 8.46
C LEU A 91 4.32 3.92 8.10
N GLU A 92 4.06 4.24 6.83
CA GLU A 92 2.71 4.41 6.27
C GLU A 92 1.84 3.17 6.52
N ILE A 93 2.30 1.98 6.10
CA ILE A 93 1.58 0.72 6.30
C ILE A 93 1.28 0.46 7.77
N LEU A 94 2.24 0.75 8.66
CA LEU A 94 2.07 0.60 10.09
C LEU A 94 1.03 1.58 10.63
N PHE A 95 1.16 2.87 10.31
CA PHE A 95 0.28 3.93 10.78
C PHE A 95 -1.16 3.70 10.32
N VAL A 96 -1.34 3.51 9.02
CA VAL A 96 -2.66 3.30 8.43
C VAL A 96 -3.27 1.99 8.93
N GLY A 97 -2.49 0.91 9.04
CA GLY A 97 -2.97 -0.37 9.53
C GLY A 97 -3.38 -0.37 11.01
N ILE A 98 -2.77 0.47 11.85
CA ILE A 98 -3.19 0.68 13.24
C ILE A 98 -4.47 1.52 13.29
N LEU A 99 -4.50 2.65 12.58
CA LEU A 99 -5.59 3.61 12.70
C LEU A 99 -6.88 3.13 12.01
N CYS A 100 -6.77 2.35 10.93
CA CYS A 100 -7.91 1.68 10.29
C CYS A 100 -8.58 0.64 11.20
N LYS A 101 -7.85 0.06 12.17
CA LYS A 101 -8.45 -0.86 13.15
C LYS A 101 -9.15 -0.13 14.29
N ARG A 102 -8.70 1.09 14.61
CA ARG A 102 -9.16 1.86 15.77
C ARG A 102 -10.25 2.88 15.45
N THR A 103 -10.38 3.27 14.19
CA THR A 103 -11.30 4.35 13.78
C THR A 103 -12.26 3.89 12.69
N LYS A 104 -13.36 4.65 12.52
CA LYS A 104 -14.33 4.46 11.42
C LYS A 104 -14.06 5.39 10.23
N TYR A 105 -12.95 6.13 10.26
CA TYR A 105 -12.62 7.10 9.21
C TYR A 105 -12.30 6.41 7.88
N ASN A 106 -12.47 7.15 6.80
CA ASN A 106 -12.09 6.69 5.47
C ASN A 106 -10.57 6.45 5.44
N VAL A 107 -10.15 5.30 4.90
CA VAL A 107 -8.75 4.91 4.80
C VAL A 107 -7.93 5.92 3.99
N LEU A 108 -8.54 6.56 2.99
CA LEU A 108 -7.93 7.62 2.19
C LEU A 108 -7.62 8.88 3.00
N LEU A 109 -8.49 9.22 3.96
CA LEU A 109 -8.29 10.38 4.82
C LEU A 109 -7.16 10.09 5.82
N ILE A 110 -7.11 8.88 6.37
CA ILE A 110 -6.03 8.44 7.26
C ILE A 110 -4.68 8.50 6.55
N ASP A 111 -4.64 8.05 5.30
CA ASP A 111 -3.43 8.07 4.47
C ASP A 111 -2.97 9.49 4.12
N ALA A 112 -3.91 10.35 3.72
CA ALA A 112 -3.61 11.77 3.47
C ALA A 112 -3.08 12.47 4.73
N LEU A 113 -3.67 12.19 5.91
CA LEU A 113 -3.18 12.72 7.19
C LEU A 113 -1.77 12.20 7.51
N TYR A 114 -1.47 10.94 7.22
CA TYR A 114 -0.13 10.40 7.38
C TYR A 114 0.88 11.21 6.56
N TRP A 115 0.63 11.43 5.27
CA TRP A 115 1.56 12.16 4.42
C TRP A 115 1.71 13.63 4.81
N ILE A 116 0.62 14.31 5.17
CA ILE A 116 0.66 15.73 5.56
C ILE A 116 1.35 15.92 6.92
N CYS A 117 1.05 15.07 7.91
CA CYS A 117 1.49 15.31 9.28
C CYS A 117 2.78 14.56 9.66
N ILE A 118 3.11 13.47 8.96
CA ILE A 118 4.21 12.56 9.33
C ILE A 118 5.15 12.35 8.15
N GLY A 119 4.66 11.81 7.03
CA GLY A 119 5.48 11.41 5.89
C GLY A 119 6.28 12.55 5.29
N ALA A 120 5.62 13.60 4.81
CA ALA A 120 6.29 14.74 4.17
C ALA A 120 7.17 15.54 5.16
N PRO A 121 6.72 15.87 6.39
CA PRO A 121 7.58 16.51 7.38
C PRO A 121 8.83 15.67 7.73
N ALA A 122 8.67 14.35 7.88
CA ALA A 122 9.80 13.49 8.20
C ALA A 122 10.78 13.35 7.03
N ILE A 123 10.29 13.35 5.78
CA ILE A 123 11.15 13.47 4.59
C ILE A 123 11.95 14.77 4.64
N ALA A 124 11.31 15.90 4.94
CA ALA A 124 11.99 17.19 5.03
C ALA A 124 13.08 17.21 6.10
N VAL A 125 12.80 16.65 7.28
CA VAL A 125 13.78 16.51 8.36
C VAL A 125 14.96 15.64 7.93
N VAL A 126 14.71 14.46 7.38
CA VAL A 126 15.78 13.56 6.91
C VAL A 126 16.61 14.21 5.80
N PHE A 127 15.95 14.90 4.86
CA PHE A 127 16.64 15.63 3.80
C PHE A 127 17.54 16.73 4.37
N TYR A 128 17.02 17.54 5.30
CA TYR A 128 17.79 18.59 5.98
C TYR A 128 18.98 18.02 6.75
N LEU A 129 18.80 16.90 7.46
CA LEU A 129 19.89 16.24 8.19
C LEU A 129 21.00 15.74 7.25
N HIS A 130 20.67 15.38 6.00
CA HIS A 130 21.64 14.87 5.03
C HIS A 130 22.32 15.97 4.20
N ARG A 131 21.59 17.05 3.89
CA ARG A 131 22.03 18.12 2.97
C ARG A 131 22.33 19.46 3.65
N GLY A 132 21.95 19.63 4.91
CA GLY A 132 22.10 20.88 5.69
C GLY A 132 21.19 22.03 5.25
N THR A 133 20.42 21.87 4.17
CA THR A 133 19.50 22.89 3.63
C THR A 133 18.27 22.23 3.02
N ILE A 134 17.17 22.98 2.92
CA ILE A 134 15.95 22.57 2.23
C ILE A 134 15.90 23.35 0.91
N GLY A 135 16.04 22.64 -0.21
CA GLY A 135 15.96 23.21 -1.55
C GLY A 135 14.82 22.61 -2.38
N ASN A 136 14.73 23.01 -3.65
CA ASN A 136 13.71 22.54 -4.60
C ASN A 136 13.66 21.00 -4.72
N GLU A 137 14.81 20.33 -4.62
CA GLU A 137 14.89 18.87 -4.61
C GLU A 137 14.08 18.23 -3.48
N CYS A 138 14.11 18.82 -2.28
CA CYS A 138 13.37 18.32 -1.13
C CYS A 138 11.87 18.38 -1.39
N TYR A 139 11.40 19.51 -1.93
CA TYR A 139 9.99 19.69 -2.28
C TYR A 139 9.54 18.69 -3.34
N LEU A 140 10.35 18.47 -4.39
CA LEU A 140 10.06 17.46 -5.42
C LEU A 140 9.97 16.06 -4.82
N ILE A 141 10.90 15.67 -3.95
CA ILE A 141 10.87 14.36 -3.28
C ILE A 141 9.65 14.21 -2.38
N MET A 142 9.34 15.22 -1.56
CA MET A 142 8.17 15.22 -0.68
C MET A 142 6.88 15.04 -1.48
N VAL A 143 6.68 15.86 -2.52
CA VAL A 143 5.50 15.81 -3.37
C VAL A 143 5.41 14.47 -4.09
N ASN A 144 6.50 14.02 -4.71
CA ASN A 144 6.53 12.77 -5.45
C ASN A 144 6.21 11.57 -4.54
N LYS A 145 6.83 11.48 -3.35
CA LYS A 145 6.59 10.37 -2.41
C LYS A 145 5.18 10.42 -1.80
N SER A 146 4.65 11.61 -1.47
CA SER A 146 3.29 11.76 -0.96
C SER A 146 2.22 11.42 -2.00
N ILE A 147 2.38 11.86 -3.25
CA ILE A 147 1.48 11.49 -4.35
C ILE A 147 1.54 9.97 -4.56
N ASN A 148 2.73 9.37 -4.53
CA ASN A 148 2.89 7.92 -4.66
C ASN A 148 2.14 7.14 -3.58
N GLY A 149 2.33 7.47 -2.31
CA GLY A 149 1.65 6.78 -1.22
C GLY A 149 0.13 6.92 -1.32
N PHE A 150 -0.34 8.15 -1.52
CA PHE A 150 -1.77 8.44 -1.65
C PHE A 150 -2.43 7.70 -2.81
N LEU A 151 -1.83 7.74 -4.00
CA LEU A 151 -2.37 7.05 -5.18
C LEU A 151 -2.31 5.52 -5.00
N ASN A 152 -1.25 4.97 -4.40
CA ASN A 152 -1.17 3.54 -4.10
C ASN A 152 -2.30 3.08 -3.17
N MET A 153 -2.59 3.87 -2.12
CA MET A 153 -3.72 3.60 -1.24
C MET A 153 -5.06 3.74 -1.97
N LEU A 154 -5.25 4.80 -2.76
CA LEU A 154 -6.46 5.04 -3.53
C LEU A 154 -6.77 3.86 -4.45
N VAL A 155 -5.80 3.44 -5.25
CA VAL A 155 -5.97 2.33 -6.18
C VAL A 155 -6.23 1.04 -5.41
N ALA A 156 -5.51 0.79 -4.31
CA ALA A 156 -5.76 -0.39 -3.49
C ALA A 156 -7.20 -0.41 -2.92
N ASP A 157 -7.71 0.71 -2.41
CA ASP A 157 -9.05 0.79 -1.84
C ASP A 157 -10.16 0.68 -2.90
N VAL A 158 -9.94 1.23 -4.10
CA VAL A 158 -10.81 1.02 -5.28
C VAL A 158 -10.81 -0.45 -5.67
N VAL A 159 -9.64 -1.08 -5.84
CA VAL A 159 -9.51 -2.51 -6.16
C VAL A 159 -10.24 -3.38 -5.13
N ILE A 160 -10.07 -3.10 -3.84
CA ILE A 160 -10.74 -3.84 -2.76
C ILE A 160 -12.25 -3.65 -2.78
N SER A 161 -12.74 -2.46 -3.14
CA SER A 161 -14.15 -2.10 -3.05
C SER A 161 -14.97 -2.59 -4.26
N TYR A 162 -14.36 -2.63 -5.45
CA TYR A 162 -15.08 -2.98 -6.68
C TYR A 162 -14.71 -4.35 -7.25
N ILE A 163 -13.49 -4.86 -7.00
CA ILE A 163 -13.08 -6.16 -7.52
C ILE A 163 -13.34 -7.23 -6.44
N PRO A 164 -14.14 -8.27 -6.72
CA PRO A 164 -14.50 -9.29 -5.73
C PRO A 164 -13.38 -10.31 -5.49
N ILE A 165 -12.12 -9.86 -5.38
CA ILE A 165 -10.95 -10.69 -5.03
C ILE A 165 -11.20 -11.45 -3.73
N GLN A 166 -11.97 -10.84 -2.81
CA GLN A 166 -12.40 -11.46 -1.55
C GLN A 166 -13.22 -12.74 -1.75
N LYS A 167 -14.07 -12.80 -2.79
CA LYS A 167 -14.86 -14.00 -3.12
C LYS A 167 -13.96 -15.11 -3.65
N ILE A 168 -13.00 -14.75 -4.51
CA ILE A 168 -12.05 -15.68 -5.13
C ILE A 168 -11.10 -16.27 -4.07
N ALA A 169 -10.65 -15.46 -3.12
CA ALA A 169 -9.72 -15.85 -2.06
C ALA A 169 -10.42 -16.39 -0.78
N GLY A 170 -11.75 -16.54 -0.78
CA GLY A 170 -12.49 -17.14 0.34
C GLY A 170 -12.54 -16.29 1.63
N PHE A 171 -12.31 -14.98 1.53
CA PHE A 171 -12.54 -14.03 2.64
C PHE A 171 -14.06 -13.74 2.79
N LYS A 172 -14.56 -13.60 4.03
CA LYS A 172 -16.02 -13.45 4.30
C LYS A 172 -16.50 -11.99 4.17
N LYS A 173 -17.68 -11.87 3.52
CA LYS A 173 -18.57 -10.70 3.23
C LYS A 173 -17.95 -9.44 2.60
N SER A 174 -18.13 -9.37 1.28
CA SER A 174 -18.43 -8.15 0.53
C SER A 174 -19.54 -7.37 1.23
N LYS A 175 -19.20 -6.25 1.89
CA LYS A 175 -20.19 -5.21 2.18
C LYS A 175 -20.41 -4.41 0.91
N PHE A 176 -21.65 -4.06 0.60
CA PHE A 176 -21.90 -3.02 -0.39
C PHE A 176 -21.13 -1.76 0.00
N THR A 177 -20.48 -1.15 -0.98
CA THR A 177 -19.78 0.12 -0.81
C THR A 177 -20.83 1.19 -0.48
N ASP A 178 -20.61 1.96 0.58
CA ASP A 178 -21.48 3.08 0.93
C ASP A 178 -21.46 4.11 -0.22
N LEU A 179 -22.61 4.74 -0.52
CA LEU A 179 -22.73 5.77 -1.55
C LEU A 179 -21.71 6.89 -1.32
N ASN A 180 -21.50 7.30 -0.06
CA ASN A 180 -20.51 8.30 0.30
C ASN A 180 -19.10 7.88 -0.13
N LYS A 181 -18.74 6.60 0.04
CA LYS A 181 -17.44 6.07 -0.37
C LYS A 181 -17.32 5.99 -1.90
N MET A 182 -18.39 5.61 -2.59
CA MET A 182 -18.43 5.60 -4.06
C MET A 182 -18.28 7.02 -4.63
N LEU A 183 -18.97 8.00 -4.07
CA LEU A 183 -18.85 9.40 -4.47
C LEU A 183 -17.43 9.92 -4.27
N ILE A 184 -16.80 9.62 -3.13
CA ILE A 184 -15.40 10.00 -2.88
C ILE A 184 -14.47 9.38 -3.92
N HIS A 185 -14.59 8.08 -4.18
CA HIS A 185 -13.76 7.42 -5.20
C HIS A 185 -13.97 8.04 -6.58
N LEU A 186 -15.23 8.28 -6.97
CA LEU A 186 -15.56 8.85 -8.27
C LEU A 186 -15.01 10.26 -8.42
N THR A 187 -15.15 11.12 -7.40
CA THR A 187 -14.59 12.47 -7.41
C THR A 187 -13.06 12.42 -7.52
N ILE A 188 -12.38 11.62 -6.69
CA ILE A 188 -10.91 11.58 -6.70
C ILE A 188 -10.41 11.03 -8.04
N VAL A 189 -10.98 9.93 -8.54
CA VAL A 189 -10.59 9.35 -9.84
C VAL A 189 -10.91 10.31 -11.00
N SER A 190 -12.00 11.07 -10.93
CA SER A 190 -12.35 12.05 -11.97
C SER A 190 -11.41 13.25 -11.99
N VAL A 191 -10.81 13.62 -10.85
CA VAL A 191 -9.83 14.71 -10.77
C VAL A 191 -8.44 14.21 -11.12
N PHE A 192 -7.99 13.12 -10.50
CA PHE A 192 -6.63 12.59 -10.71
C PHE A 192 -6.48 11.83 -12.02
N GLY A 193 -7.52 11.15 -12.52
CA GLY A 193 -7.45 10.35 -13.73
C GLY A 193 -7.03 11.15 -14.97
N PRO A 194 -7.73 12.24 -15.32
CA PRO A 194 -7.34 13.11 -16.42
C PRO A 194 -5.98 13.77 -16.21
N PHE A 195 -5.66 14.18 -14.97
CA PHE A 195 -4.37 14.77 -14.64
C PHE A 195 -3.22 13.78 -14.92
N LEU A 196 -3.31 12.56 -14.41
CA LEU A 196 -2.31 11.52 -14.61
C LEU A 196 -2.19 11.16 -16.10
N LEU A 197 -3.30 11.04 -16.83
CA LEU A 197 -3.27 10.81 -18.27
C LEU A 197 -2.56 11.93 -19.03
N TYR A 198 -2.87 13.19 -18.70
CA TYR A 198 -2.21 14.34 -19.31
C TYR A 198 -0.70 14.31 -19.04
N THR A 199 -0.28 14.13 -17.80
CA THR A 199 1.16 14.09 -17.42
C THR A 199 1.90 12.86 -17.94
N LEU A 200 1.18 11.80 -18.33
CA LEU A 200 1.77 10.63 -18.98
C LEU A 200 2.04 10.89 -20.46
N LEU A 201 1.16 11.67 -21.11
CA LEU A 201 1.27 12.00 -22.53
C LEU A 201 2.24 13.17 -22.78
N ASP A 202 2.36 14.07 -21.81
CA ASP A 202 3.24 15.25 -21.85
C ASP A 202 4.65 14.94 -21.32
N GLY A 203 4.94 13.69 -20.92
CA GLY A 203 6.23 13.24 -20.37
C GLY A 203 6.97 12.34 -21.34
#